data_AF-A0A3M7J0C6-F1
#
_entry.id   AF-A0A3M7J0C6-F1
#
_cell.length_a   1.000
_cell.length_b   1.000
_cell.length_c   1.000
_cell.angle_alpha   90.00
_cell.angle_beta   90.00
_cell.angle_gamma   90.00
#
_symmetry.space_group_name_H-M   'P 1'
#
loop_
_entity.id
_entity.type
_entity.pdbx_description
1 polymer ?
#
loop_
_entity_poly.entity_id
_entity_poly.type
_entity_poly.pdbx_seq_one_letter_code
_entity_poly.pdbx_strand_id
1 'polypeptide(L)' 'MGFLSSLYGSIVKRNTTFLATIFVGAFATEIAFETGANSIWDQINKGRQWKDIKQRYMEASDE' A
#
# COMPACT_ATOMS: atom_id res chain seq x y z
N MET A 1 18.90 27.63 -7.44
CA MET A 1 17.58 27.29 -6.88
C MET A 1 17.67 25.89 -6.27
N GLY A 2 17.31 25.71 -5.00
CA GLY A 2 17.36 24.40 -4.34
C GLY A 2 16.18 23.50 -4.72
N PHE A 3 16.34 22.18 -4.60
CA PHE A 3 15.29 21.19 -4.90
C PHE A 3 13.97 21.50 -4.15
N LEU A 4 14.05 21.80 -2.85
CA LEU A 4 12.89 22.15 -2.04
C LEU A 4 12.18 23.43 -2.51
N SER A 5 12.95 24.41 -3.00
CA SER A 5 12.38 25.65 -3.56
C SER A 5 11.63 25.38 -4.87
N SER A 6 12.14 24.47 -5.70
CA SER A 6 11.46 24.01 -6.92
C SER A 6 10.18 23.24 -6.62
N LEU A 7 10.21 22.31 -5.66
CA LEU A 7 9.02 21.57 -5.21
C LEU A 7 7.96 22.50 -4.62
N TYR A 8 8.37 23.44 -3.75
CA TYR A 8 7.44 24.39 -3.17
C TYR A 8 6.74 25.21 -4.25
N GLY A 9 7.50 25.76 -5.21
CA GLY A 9 6.93 26.53 -6.31
C GLY A 9 6.00 25.74 -7.23
N SER A 10 6.32 24.47 -7.47
CA SER A 10 5.62 23.64 -8.46
C SER A 10 4.38 22.94 -7.90
N ILE A 11 4.44 22.49 -6.64
CA ILE A 11 3.42 21.60 -6.05
C ILE A 11 2.68 22.28 -4.89
N VAL A 12 3.41 22.95 -3.99
CA VAL A 12 2.83 23.41 -2.70
C VAL A 12 2.23 24.80 -2.79
N LYS A 13 2.82 25.71 -3.57
CA LYS A 13 2.48 27.14 -3.58
C LYS A 13 1.05 27.44 -4.05
N ARG A 14 0.46 26.59 -4.90
CA ARG A 14 -0.89 26.79 -5.45
C ARG A 14 -1.86 25.78 -4.82
N ASN A 15 -2.86 26.26 -4.08
CA ASN A 15 -3.82 25.41 -3.35
C ASN A 15 -4.48 24.33 -4.22
N THR A 16 -4.86 24.65 -5.45
CA THR A 16 -5.48 23.66 -6.36
C THR A 16 -4.52 22.55 -6.75
N THR A 17 -3.26 22.87 -7.05
CA THR A 17 -2.23 21.85 -7.31
C THR A 17 -1.95 21.04 -6.06
N PHE A 18 -1.81 21.72 -4.92
CA PHE A 18 -1.49 21.08 -3.65
C PHE A 18 -2.57 20.07 -3.23
N LEU A 19 -3.85 20.45 -3.30
CA LEU A 19 -4.97 19.56 -3.01
C LEU A 19 -5.03 18.37 -3.99
N ALA A 20 -4.86 18.62 -5.29
CA ALA A 20 -4.81 17.54 -6.28
C ALA A 20 -3.66 16.56 -6.02
N THR A 21 -2.47 17.06 -5.67
CA THR A 21 -1.32 16.23 -5.30
C THR A 21 -1.58 15.43 -4.04
N ILE A 22 -2.23 16.00 -3.02
CA ILE A 22 -2.60 15.26 -1.81
C ILE A 22 -3.56 14.13 -2.16
N PHE A 23 -4.60 14.37 -2.94
CA PHE A 23 -5.57 13.32 -3.30
C PHE A 23 -4.92 12.20 -4.10
N VAL A 24 -4.18 12.53 -5.16
CA VAL A 24 -3.48 11.52 -5.96
C VAL A 24 -2.44 10.78 -5.11
N GLY A 25 -1.69 11.51 -4.29
CA GLY A 25 -0.67 10.96 -3.40
C GLY A 25 -1.27 10.01 -2.36
N ALA A 26 -2.43 10.34 -1.80
CA ALA A 26 -3.12 9.49 -0.83
C ALA A 26 -3.52 8.15 -1.45
N PHE A 27 -4.22 8.16 -2.59
CA PHE A 27 -4.61 6.92 -3.29
C PHE A 27 -3.41 6.07 -3.72
N ALA A 28 -2.40 6.70 -4.30
CA ALA A 28 -1.20 5.98 -4.73
C ALA A 28 -0.46 5.36 -3.53
N THR A 29 -0.38 6.10 -2.42
CA THR A 29 0.26 5.63 -1.18
C THR A 29 -0.54 4.53 -0.52
N GLU A 30 -1.87 4.62 -0.48
CA GLU A 30 -2.75 3.58 0.07
C GLU A 30 -2.52 2.24 -0.62
N ILE A 31 -2.59 2.21 -1.96
CA ILE A 31 -2.38 0.99 -2.75
C ILE A 31 -0.98 0.41 -2.51
N ALA A 32 0.05 1.25 -2.56
CA ALA A 32 1.43 0.82 -2.37
C ALA A 32 1.67 0.31 -0.95
N PHE A 33 1.13 1.00 0.05
CA PHE A 33 1.28 0.63 1.45
C PHE A 33 0.55 -0.67 1.76
N GLU A 34 -0.71 -0.81 1.36
CA GLU A 34 -1.49 -2.03 1.59
C GLU A 34 -0.81 -3.24 0.93
N THR A 35 -0.43 -3.12 -0.35
CA THR A 35 0.24 -4.20 -1.08
C THR A 35 1.57 -4.58 -0.43
N GLY A 36 2.39 -3.57 -0.10
CA GLY A 36 3.69 -3.80 0.52
C GLY A 36 3.59 -4.40 1.93
N ALA A 37 2.71 -3.85 2.76
CA ALA A 37 2.51 -4.30 4.12
C ALA A 37 1.97 -5.74 4.16
N ASN A 38 0.97 -6.06 3.32
CA ASN A 38 0.46 -7.42 3.20
C ASN A 38 1.54 -8.39 2.71
N SER A 39 2.33 -8.00 1.70
CA SER A 39 3.45 -8.84 1.23
C SER A 39 4.47 -9.11 2.35
N ILE A 40 4.83 -8.11 3.14
CA ILE A 40 5.74 -8.28 4.29
C ILE A 40 5.11 -9.21 5.33
N TRP A 41 3.86 -8.99 5.69
CA TRP A 41 3.13 -9.82 6.63
C TRP A 41 3.08 -11.28 6.18
N ASP A 42 2.83 -11.49 4.89
CA ASP A 42 2.71 -12.80 4.28
C ASP A 42 4.00 -13.59 4.32
N GLN A 43 5.12 -12.90 4.05
CA GLN A 43 6.44 -13.52 4.12
C GLN A 43 6.81 -13.89 5.56
N ILE A 44 6.53 -13.01 6.52
CA ILE A 44 6.81 -13.26 7.95
C ILE A 44 5.97 -14.42 8.48
N ASN A 45 4.72 -14.55 8.06
CA ASN A 45 3.77 -15.53 8.59
C ASN A 45 3.54 -16.73 7.67
N LYS A 46 4.41 -16.94 6.68
CA LYS A 46 4.27 -18.02 5.70
C LYS A 46 4.11 -19.39 6.37
N GLY A 47 3.11 -20.14 5.93
CA GLY A 47 2.77 -21.47 6.43
C GLY A 47 1.92 -21.47 7.71
N ARG A 48 1.60 -20.29 8.27
CA ARG A 48 0.73 -20.15 9.45
C ARG A 48 -0.59 -19.48 9.13
N GLN A 49 -0.69 -18.82 7.98
CA GLN A 49 -1.90 -18.09 7.61
C GLN A 49 -2.97 -19.05 7.11
N TRP A 50 -4.24 -18.68 7.32
CA TRP A 50 -5.36 -19.48 6.81
C TRP A 50 -5.21 -19.76 5.31
N LYS A 51 -4.86 -18.77 4.50
CA LYS A 51 -4.62 -18.95 3.05
C LYS A 51 -3.54 -20.00 2.71
N ASP A 52 -2.60 -20.26 3.62
CA ASP A 52 -1.54 -21.26 3.42
C ASP A 52 -1.98 -22.68 3.84
N ILE A 53 -2.88 -22.79 4.83
CA ILE A 53 -3.27 -24.08 5.44
C ILE A 53 -4.70 -24.52 5.10
N LYS A 54 -5.51 -23.64 4.51
CA LYS A 54 -6.96 -23.83 4.28
C LYS A 54 -7.26 -25.15 3.56
N GLN A 55 -6.49 -25.48 2.53
CA GLN A 55 -6.72 -26.67 1.71
C GLN A 55 -6.77 -27.96 2.55
N ARG A 56 -5.89 -28.08 3.56
CA ARG A 56 -5.82 -29.25 4.44
C ARG A 56 -7.12 -29.51 5.21
N TYR A 57 -7.87 -28.45 5.52
CA TYR A 57 -9.11 -28.54 6.29
C TYR A 57 -10.34 -28.68 5.41
N MET A 58 -10.28 -28.23 4.15
CA MET A 58 -11.36 -28.43 3.19
C MET A 58 -11.40 -29.88 2.70
N GLU A 59 -10.23 -30.48 2.43
CA GLU A 59 -10.15 -31.90 2.04
C GLU A 59 -10.62 -32.81 3.18
N ALA A 60 -10.28 -32.49 4.43
CA ALA A 60 -10.70 -33.26 5.60
C ALA A 60 -12.19 -33.09 5.98
N SER A 61 -12.91 -32.12 5.42
CA SER A 61 -14.36 -31.97 5.63
C SER A 61 -15.21 -32.70 4.59
N ASP A 62 -14.59 -33.12 3.49
CA ASP A 62 -15.25 -33.82 2.39
C ASP A 62 -15.14 -35.36 2.52
N GLU A 63 -14.43 -35.85 3.54
CA GLU A 63 -14.38 -37.26 4.01
C GLU A 63 -15.23 -37.46 5.27
#